data_AF-A0A0G0WIF8-F1
#
_entry.id   AF-A0A0G0WIF8-F1
#
_cell.length_a   1.000
_cell.length_b   1.000
_cell.length_c   1.000
_cell.angle_alpha   90.00
_cell.angle_beta   90.00
_cell.angle_gamma   90.00
#
_symmetry.space_group_name_H-M   'P 1'
#
loop_
_entity.id
_entity.type
_entity.pdbx_description
1 polymer ?
#
loop_
_entity_poly.entity_id
_entity_poly.type
_entity_poly.pdbx_seq_one_letter_code
_entity_poly.pdbx_strand_id
1 'polypeptide(L)'
;AEGLGFWADIRKLERDSYKDDNLIVGVRFFTKDSWEELGGFDETLYGPEDYDFHNRFIKKGFFWGRIKAIERHMGEPKNLLDIFKKHYWYGKQMLFYFKKHPMIATQQFNPIRISYFRHYKSFLNSPMLLLGLVIMNFVKFLAGGLGFFVAFVTQYKAGALKTTTI
;
A
#
# COMPACT_ATOMS: atom_id res chain seq x y z
N ALA A 1 -12.83 3.00 -7.55
CA ALA A 1 -13.09 1.60 -7.15
C ALA A 1 -14.54 1.26 -7.44
N GLU A 2 -14.80 0.01 -7.83
CA GLU A 2 -16.15 -0.48 -8.09
C GLU A 2 -16.46 -1.67 -7.20
N GLY A 3 -17.66 -1.64 -6.62
CA GLY A 3 -18.16 -2.65 -5.71
C GLY A 3 -19.50 -2.20 -5.14
N LEU A 4 -20.26 -3.16 -4.61
CA LEU A 4 -21.55 -2.89 -3.96
C LEU A 4 -21.37 -2.95 -2.45
N GLY A 5 -21.92 -1.94 -1.75
CA GLY A 5 -22.02 -1.92 -0.29
C GLY A 5 -21.11 -0.91 0.40
N PHE A 6 -21.39 -0.69 1.67
CA PHE A 6 -20.81 0.37 2.50
C PHE A 6 -19.27 0.41 2.48
N TRP A 7 -18.60 -0.75 2.62
CA TRP A 7 -17.13 -0.80 2.62
C TRP A 7 -16.51 -0.56 1.24
N ALA A 8 -17.22 -0.91 0.16
CA ALA A 8 -16.78 -0.57 -1.19
C ALA A 8 -16.85 0.94 -1.45
N ASP A 9 -17.89 1.61 -0.93
CA ASP A 9 -18.01 3.08 -1.01
C ASP A 9 -16.91 3.78 -0.22
N ILE A 10 -16.59 3.29 0.98
CA ILE A 10 -15.47 3.83 1.78
C ILE A 10 -14.14 3.61 1.07
N ARG A 11 -13.91 2.44 0.48
CA ARG A 11 -12.69 2.16 -0.30
C ARG A 11 -12.57 3.04 -1.53
N LYS A 12 -13.68 3.32 -2.20
CA LYS A 12 -13.73 4.30 -3.30
C LYS A 12 -13.32 5.68 -2.80
N LEU A 13 -13.94 6.16 -1.71
CA LEU A 13 -13.62 7.45 -1.10
C LEU A 13 -12.13 7.55 -0.71
N GLU A 14 -11.57 6.50 -0.12
CA GLU A 14 -10.15 6.42 0.22
C GLU A 14 -9.26 6.54 -1.03
N ARG A 15 -9.52 5.75 -2.07
CA ARG A 15 -8.68 5.75 -3.28
C ARG A 15 -8.80 7.05 -4.07
N ASP A 16 -9.99 7.63 -4.12
CA ASP A 16 -10.22 8.90 -4.79
C ASP A 16 -9.41 10.02 -4.10
N SER A 17 -9.14 9.89 -2.79
CA SER A 17 -8.25 10.82 -2.07
C SER A 17 -6.78 10.74 -2.48
N TYR A 18 -6.34 9.65 -3.12
CA TYR A 18 -4.94 9.41 -3.47
C TYR A 18 -4.55 9.85 -4.89
N LYS A 19 -5.49 10.37 -5.69
CA LYS A 19 -5.31 10.62 -7.14
C LYS A 19 -4.03 11.39 -7.50
N ASP A 20 -3.60 12.30 -6.62
CA ASP A 20 -2.43 13.16 -6.82
C ASP A 20 -1.37 13.00 -5.72
N ASP A 21 -1.37 11.85 -5.05
CA ASP A 21 -0.40 11.54 -4.00
C ASP A 21 0.78 10.75 -4.59
N ASN A 22 1.90 11.44 -4.83
CA ASN A 22 3.14 10.85 -5.37
C ASN A 22 3.70 9.72 -4.50
N LEU A 23 3.31 9.61 -3.23
CA LEU A 23 3.76 8.50 -2.40
C LEU A 23 2.93 7.22 -2.65
N ILE A 24 1.74 7.35 -3.22
CA ILE A 24 0.75 6.27 -3.31
C ILE A 24 0.50 5.81 -4.74
N VAL A 25 0.47 6.75 -5.68
CA VAL A 25 0.34 6.37 -7.09
C VAL A 25 1.66 5.80 -7.58
N GLY A 26 1.59 4.67 -8.27
CA GLY A 26 2.73 4.04 -8.93
C GLY A 26 2.63 4.16 -10.44
N VAL A 27 3.75 3.92 -11.13
CA VAL A 27 3.77 3.77 -12.59
C VAL A 27 2.98 2.51 -12.98
N ARG A 28 2.11 2.63 -13.98
CA ARG A 28 1.26 1.53 -14.49
C ARG A 28 1.63 1.07 -15.89
N PHE A 29 2.22 1.97 -16.67
CA PHE A 29 2.75 1.70 -17.99
C PHE A 29 4.18 2.20 -18.03
N PHE A 30 5.07 1.40 -18.62
CA PHE A 30 6.50 1.67 -18.71
C PHE A 30 7.02 1.03 -19.99
N THR A 31 8.14 1.55 -20.50
CA THR A 31 8.77 1.02 -21.70
C THR A 31 9.47 -0.32 -21.39
N LYS A 32 9.66 -1.14 -22.42
CA LYS A 32 10.45 -2.37 -22.32
C LYS A 32 11.86 -2.07 -21.78
N ASP A 33 12.51 -1.04 -22.30
CA ASP A 33 13.85 -0.63 -21.88
C ASP A 33 13.91 -0.30 -20.39
N SER A 34 12.97 0.51 -19.90
CA SER A 34 12.90 0.82 -18.46
C SER A 34 12.58 -0.40 -17.58
N TRP A 35 11.84 -1.39 -18.10
CA TRP A 35 11.55 -2.62 -17.39
C TRP A 35 12.78 -3.51 -17.27
N GLU A 36 13.47 -3.73 -18.39
CA GLU A 36 14.69 -4.55 -18.45
C GLU A 36 15.82 -3.93 -17.65
N GLU A 37 16.01 -2.60 -17.74
CA GLU A 37 17.04 -1.89 -16.98
C GLU A 37 16.83 -1.96 -15.46
N LEU A 38 15.57 -2.01 -15.01
CA LEU A 38 15.23 -2.17 -13.61
C LEU A 38 15.20 -3.63 -13.16
N GLY A 39 15.30 -4.60 -14.08
CA GLY A 39 15.18 -6.01 -13.78
C GLY A 39 13.76 -6.44 -13.36
N GLY A 40 12.72 -5.71 -13.77
CA GLY A 40 11.33 -6.03 -13.46
C GLY A 40 10.93 -5.90 -11.98
N PHE A 41 9.86 -6.59 -11.59
CA PHE A 41 9.40 -6.66 -10.20
C PHE A 41 10.33 -7.54 -9.36
N ASP A 42 10.50 -7.16 -8.09
CA ASP A 42 11.18 -8.01 -7.13
C ASP A 42 10.22 -9.12 -6.66
N GLU A 43 10.41 -10.33 -7.18
CA GLU A 43 9.57 -11.50 -6.88
C GLU A 43 9.63 -11.93 -5.40
N THR A 44 10.59 -11.43 -4.62
CA THR A 44 10.66 -11.67 -3.18
C THR A 44 9.68 -10.81 -2.38
N LEU A 45 9.10 -9.77 -3.02
CA LEU A 45 8.08 -8.90 -2.45
C LEU A 45 6.71 -9.26 -3.03
N TYR A 46 5.70 -9.38 -2.16
CA TYR A 46 4.30 -9.60 -2.57
C TYR A 46 3.36 -8.69 -1.76
N GLY A 47 2.54 -7.89 -2.44
CA GLY A 47 1.86 -6.72 -1.89
C GLY A 47 2.51 -5.37 -2.22
N PRO A 48 3.80 -5.12 -1.88
CA PRO A 48 4.46 -3.84 -2.11
C PRO A 48 5.43 -3.80 -3.31
N GLU A 49 5.42 -4.82 -4.18
CA GLU A 49 6.27 -4.93 -5.37
C GLU A 49 6.09 -3.75 -6.33
N ASP A 50 4.84 -3.27 -6.50
CA ASP A 50 4.51 -2.08 -7.29
C ASP A 50 5.23 -0.83 -6.75
N TYR A 51 5.23 -0.66 -5.42
CA TYR A 51 5.87 0.47 -4.76
C TYR A 51 7.39 0.38 -4.87
N ASP A 52 7.95 -0.83 -4.72
CA ASP A 52 9.38 -1.07 -4.93
C ASP A 52 9.81 -0.69 -6.35
N PHE A 53 9.07 -1.15 -7.36
CA PHE A 53 9.35 -0.84 -8.75
C PHE A 53 9.23 0.66 -9.03
N HIS A 54 8.14 1.29 -8.56
CA HIS A 54 7.95 2.73 -8.73
C HIS A 54 9.07 3.56 -8.10
N ASN A 55 9.49 3.20 -6.88
CA ASN A 55 10.58 3.90 -6.21
C ASN A 55 11.92 3.72 -6.94
N ARG A 56 12.22 2.52 -7.44
CA ARG A 56 13.40 2.29 -8.27
C ARG A 56 13.33 3.06 -9.59
N PHE A 57 12.15 3.14 -10.21
CA PHE A 57 11.89 3.89 -11.43
C PHE A 57 12.20 5.39 -11.25
N ILE A 58 11.67 6.01 -10.18
CA ILE A 58 11.97 7.41 -9.85
C ILE A 58 13.44 7.60 -9.52
N LYS A 59 14.02 6.73 -8.67
CA LYS A 59 15.42 6.83 -8.24
C LYS A 59 16.39 6.77 -9.42
N LYS A 60 16.04 6.02 -10.46
CA LYS A 60 16.83 5.91 -11.69
C LYS A 60 16.75 7.16 -12.58
N GLY A 61 15.81 8.06 -12.30
CA GLY A 61 15.64 9.33 -13.03
C GLY A 61 14.78 9.20 -14.28
N PHE A 62 14.01 8.11 -14.42
CA PHE A 62 13.09 7.99 -15.55
C PHE A 62 11.97 9.03 -15.48
N PHE A 63 11.63 9.59 -16.63
CA PHE A 63 10.48 10.47 -16.77
C PHE A 63 9.18 9.68 -16.60
N TRP A 64 8.24 10.28 -15.87
CA TRP A 64 6.90 9.74 -15.71
C TRP A 64 5.88 10.86 -15.68
N GLY A 65 4.63 10.52 -16.01
CA GLY A 65 3.52 11.45 -16.07
C GLY A 65 2.22 10.78 -15.67
N ARG A 66 1.15 11.58 -15.66
CA ARG A 66 -0.22 11.13 -15.37
C ARG A 66 -1.10 11.31 -16.58
N ILE A 67 -2.04 10.39 -16.76
CA ILE A 67 -3.10 10.49 -17.76
C ILE A 67 -4.45 10.72 -17.07
N LYS A 68 -5.45 11.19 -17.83
CA LYS A 68 -6.81 11.41 -17.31
C LYS A 68 -7.57 10.11 -17.07
N ALA A 69 -7.21 9.03 -17.76
CA ALA A 69 -7.85 7.74 -17.59
C ALA A 69 -7.61 7.20 -16.18
N ILE A 70 -8.61 6.51 -15.63
CA ILE A 70 -8.59 5.98 -14.26
C ILE A 70 -8.55 4.46 -14.27
N GLU A 71 -7.78 3.89 -13.34
CA GLU A 71 -7.77 2.45 -13.09
C GLU A 71 -9.11 2.04 -12.42
N ARG A 72 -9.86 1.16 -13.07
CA ARG A 72 -11.05 0.55 -12.48
C ARG A 72 -10.64 -0.64 -11.61
N HIS A 73 -10.65 -0.43 -10.30
CA HIS A 73 -10.42 -1.51 -9.35
C HIS A 73 -11.71 -2.30 -9.11
N MET A 74 -11.64 -3.61 -9.28
CA MET A 74 -12.72 -4.56 -9.01
C MET A 74 -12.43 -5.37 -7.75
N GLY A 75 -13.47 -5.93 -7.12
CA GLY A 75 -13.31 -6.84 -5.98
C GLY A 75 -12.96 -6.14 -4.67
N GLU A 76 -13.54 -4.98 -4.41
CA GLU A 76 -13.40 -4.32 -3.10
C GLU A 76 -13.95 -5.22 -1.97
N PRO A 77 -13.37 -5.13 -0.76
CA PRO A 77 -13.76 -5.96 0.38
C PRO A 77 -15.22 -5.74 0.75
N LYS A 78 -15.90 -6.82 1.13
CA LYS A 78 -17.33 -6.79 1.49
C LYS A 78 -17.54 -6.46 2.97
N ASN A 79 -16.53 -6.71 3.79
CA ASN A 79 -16.59 -6.54 5.24
C ASN A 79 -15.19 -6.25 5.83
N LEU A 80 -15.15 -5.92 7.12
CA LEU A 80 -13.90 -5.64 7.85
C LEU A 80 -12.97 -6.86 7.96
N LEU A 81 -13.51 -8.08 7.96
CA LEU A 81 -12.69 -9.30 8.01
C LEU A 81 -11.88 -9.48 6.73
N ASP A 82 -12.46 -9.15 5.56
CA ASP A 82 -11.75 -9.15 4.29
C ASP A 82 -10.59 -8.13 4.30
N ILE A 83 -10.86 -6.92 4.82
CA ILE A 83 -9.83 -5.88 5.01
C ILE A 83 -8.73 -6.38 5.93
N PHE A 84 -9.10 -6.96 7.08
CA PHE A 84 -8.15 -7.49 8.05
C PHE A 84 -7.26 -8.57 7.44
N LYS A 85 -7.85 -9.60 6.83
CA LYS A 85 -7.10 -10.72 6.22
C LYS A 85 -6.11 -10.22 5.17
N LYS A 86 -6.57 -9.33 4.28
CA LYS A 86 -5.73 -8.76 3.21
C LYS A 86 -4.54 -7.99 3.78
N HIS A 87 -4.77 -7.11 4.75
CA HIS A 87 -3.70 -6.27 5.28
C HIS A 87 -2.80 -6.99 6.28
N TYR A 88 -3.30 -8.00 7.00
CA TYR A 88 -2.46 -8.92 7.76
C TYR A 88 -1.49 -9.67 6.84
N TRP A 89 -1.99 -10.16 5.69
CA TRP A 89 -1.15 -10.83 4.70
C TRP A 89 -0.07 -9.91 4.14
N TYR A 90 -0.44 -8.69 3.72
CA TYR A 90 0.54 -7.68 3.27
C TYR A 90 1.51 -7.26 4.38
N GLY A 91 1.04 -7.12 5.62
CA GLY A 91 1.84 -6.74 6.78
C GLY A 91 3.08 -7.61 6.96
N LYS A 92 2.95 -8.93 6.72
CA LYS A 92 4.08 -9.86 6.80
C LYS A 92 5.21 -9.52 5.82
N GLN A 93 4.88 -9.02 4.62
CA GLN A 93 5.88 -8.62 3.62
C GLN A 93 6.44 -7.23 3.84
N MET A 94 5.73 -6.40 4.59
CA MET A 94 6.16 -5.03 4.81
C MET A 94 7.50 -4.95 5.54
N LEU A 95 7.85 -5.96 6.35
CA LEU A 95 9.19 -6.05 6.93
C LEU A 95 10.31 -6.02 5.88
N PHE A 96 10.19 -6.80 4.81
CA PHE A 96 11.20 -6.87 3.74
C PHE A 96 11.25 -5.58 2.94
N TYR A 97 10.08 -5.01 2.67
CA TYR A 97 9.99 -3.73 1.99
C TYR A 97 10.62 -2.58 2.79
N PHE A 98 10.34 -2.49 4.10
CA PHE A 98 10.93 -1.48 4.98
C PHE A 98 12.45 -1.64 5.11
N LYS A 99 12.97 -2.88 5.06
CA LYS A 99 14.42 -3.12 5.00
C LYS A 99 15.03 -2.62 3.69
N LYS A 100 14.32 -2.75 2.57
CA LYS A 100 14.77 -2.32 1.25
C LYS A 100 14.68 -0.80 1.05
N HIS A 101 13.62 -0.16 1.58
CA HIS A 101 13.32 1.26 1.39
C HIS A 101 12.93 1.98 2.71
N PRO A 102 13.81 2.07 3.73
CA PRO A 102 13.41 2.51 5.07
C PRO A 102 12.82 3.93 5.11
N MET A 103 13.46 4.89 4.45
CA MET A 103 13.01 6.29 4.44
C MET A 103 11.72 6.48 3.65
N ILE A 104 11.63 5.88 2.45
CA ILE A 104 10.44 6.05 1.61
C ILE A 104 9.26 5.25 2.17
N ALA A 105 9.49 4.05 2.71
CA ALA A 105 8.44 3.22 3.30
C ALA A 105 7.75 3.91 4.49
N THR A 106 8.50 4.57 5.37
CA THR A 106 7.90 5.32 6.48
C THR A 106 6.99 6.46 6.01
N GLN A 107 7.36 7.13 4.91
CA GLN A 107 6.52 8.16 4.29
C GLN A 107 5.28 7.54 3.60
N GLN A 108 5.49 6.50 2.80
CA GLN A 108 4.43 5.83 2.05
C GLN A 108 3.41 5.16 2.96
N PHE A 109 3.80 4.63 4.12
CA PHE A 109 2.91 3.93 5.04
C PHE A 109 2.51 4.77 6.26
N ASN A 110 2.67 6.10 6.18
CA ASN A 110 2.14 7.01 7.19
C ASN A 110 0.59 6.96 7.17
N PRO A 111 -0.08 6.68 8.31
CA PRO A 111 -1.54 6.68 8.41
C PRO A 111 -2.17 8.07 8.28
N ILE A 112 -1.44 9.12 8.62
CA ILE A 112 -1.90 10.52 8.53
C ILE A 112 -1.33 11.12 7.27
N ARG A 113 -2.18 11.38 6.28
CA ARG A 113 -1.75 11.87 4.95
C ARG A 113 -2.47 13.13 4.53
N ILE A 114 -1.72 13.99 3.85
CA ILE A 114 -2.22 15.25 3.28
C ILE A 114 -3.29 14.99 2.20
N SER A 115 -3.23 13.85 1.51
CA SER A 115 -4.20 13.43 0.49
C SER A 115 -5.65 13.44 0.99
N TYR A 116 -5.90 13.00 2.23
CA TYR A 116 -7.24 13.06 2.82
C TYR A 116 -7.77 14.49 2.94
N PHE A 117 -6.89 15.47 3.19
CA PHE A 117 -7.27 16.88 3.32
C PHE A 117 -7.48 17.56 1.98
N ARG A 118 -6.83 17.14 0.88
CA ARG A 118 -7.05 17.75 -0.45
C ARG A 118 -8.45 17.46 -0.99
N HIS A 119 -9.05 16.35 -0.58
CA HIS A 119 -10.39 15.93 -1.00
C HIS A 119 -11.43 16.05 0.12
N TYR A 120 -11.16 16.87 1.15
CA TYR A 120 -11.99 17.01 2.36
C TYR A 120 -13.48 17.29 2.08
N LYS A 121 -13.80 18.04 1.01
CA LYS A 121 -15.18 18.35 0.61
C LYS A 121 -16.00 17.10 0.30
N SER A 122 -15.37 16.05 -0.22
CA SER A 122 -16.03 14.75 -0.45
C SER A 122 -16.36 14.04 0.88
N PHE A 123 -15.62 14.31 1.96
CA PHE A 123 -15.83 13.72 3.27
C PHE A 123 -16.89 14.47 4.10
N LEU A 124 -16.97 15.80 3.96
CA LEU A 124 -17.92 16.64 4.72
C LEU A 124 -19.39 16.36 4.38
N ASN A 125 -19.67 15.93 3.16
CA ASN A 125 -21.05 15.63 2.73
C ASN A 125 -21.55 14.25 3.22
N SER A 126 -20.74 13.47 3.95
CA SER A 126 -21.09 12.10 4.36
C SER A 126 -20.39 11.69 5.67
N PRO A 127 -20.88 12.14 6.84
CA PRO A 127 -20.25 11.84 8.13
C PRO A 127 -20.17 10.33 8.43
N MET A 128 -21.13 9.53 7.96
CA MET A 128 -21.10 8.08 8.10
C MET A 128 -19.95 7.43 7.32
N LEU A 129 -19.64 7.92 6.11
CA LEU A 129 -18.52 7.42 5.32
C LEU A 129 -17.18 7.82 5.92
N LEU A 130 -17.09 8.99 6.56
CA LEU A 130 -15.90 9.41 7.30
C LEU A 130 -15.65 8.52 8.51
N LEU A 131 -16.67 8.22 9.31
CA LEU A 131 -16.55 7.28 10.43
C LEU A 131 -16.12 5.89 9.93
N GLY A 132 -16.73 5.43 8.84
CA GLY A 132 -16.35 4.20 8.17
C GLY A 132 -14.88 4.18 7.72
N LEU A 133 -14.38 5.28 7.14
CA LEU A 133 -12.96 5.43 6.75
C LEU A 133 -12.03 5.33 7.97
N VAL A 134 -12.38 5.95 9.09
CA VAL A 134 -11.60 5.88 10.32
C VAL A 134 -11.54 4.44 10.84
N ILE A 135 -12.68 3.75 10.91
CA ILE A 135 -12.76 2.34 11.32
C ILE A 135 -11.94 1.46 10.36
N MET A 136 -12.11 1.64 9.04
CA MET A 136 -11.37 0.88 8.04
C MET A 136 -9.86 1.09 8.15
N ASN A 137 -9.41 2.34 8.31
CA ASN A 137 -7.98 2.63 8.49
C ASN A 137 -7.45 2.01 9.77
N PHE A 138 -8.18 2.11 10.88
CA PHE A 138 -7.79 1.46 12.12
C PHE A 138 -7.58 -0.05 11.93
N VAL A 139 -8.56 -0.75 11.34
CA VAL A 139 -8.47 -2.19 11.05
C VAL A 139 -7.30 -2.51 10.12
N LYS A 140 -7.12 -1.71 9.06
CA LYS A 140 -6.04 -1.85 8.08
C LYS A 140 -4.65 -1.79 8.75
N PHE A 141 -4.41 -0.76 9.55
CA PHE A 141 -3.13 -0.54 10.20
C PHE A 141 -2.89 -1.52 11.35
N LEU A 142 -3.92 -1.87 12.11
CA LEU A 142 -3.83 -2.92 13.13
C LEU A 142 -3.45 -4.26 12.51
N ALA A 143 -4.17 -4.69 11.46
CA ALA A 143 -3.89 -5.95 10.78
C ALA A 143 -2.49 -5.97 10.15
N GLY A 144 -2.11 -4.89 9.45
CA GLY A 144 -0.78 -4.74 8.87
C GLY A 144 0.33 -4.77 9.92
N GLY A 145 0.15 -4.06 11.05
CA GLY A 145 1.09 -4.05 12.15
C GLY A 145 1.25 -5.42 12.80
N LEU A 146 0.15 -6.16 13.02
CA LEU A 146 0.21 -7.54 13.52
C LEU A 146 0.96 -8.46 12.56
N GLY A 147 0.68 -8.38 11.25
CA GLY A 147 1.40 -9.16 10.23
C GLY A 147 2.91 -8.84 10.21
N PHE A 148 3.25 -7.56 10.27
CA PHE A 148 4.64 -7.09 10.33
C PHE A 148 5.35 -7.64 11.57
N PHE A 149 4.71 -7.55 12.74
CA PHE A 149 5.27 -8.04 13.99
C PHE A 149 5.52 -9.55 13.96
N VAL A 150 4.57 -10.33 13.43
CA VAL A 150 4.77 -11.78 13.25
C VAL A 150 5.97 -12.08 12.36
N ALA A 151 6.10 -11.40 11.21
CA ALA A 151 7.25 -11.58 10.32
C ALA A 151 8.57 -11.20 11.01
N PHE A 152 8.58 -10.13 11.80
CA PHE A 152 9.74 -9.68 12.54
C PHE A 152 10.20 -10.72 13.56
N VAL A 153 9.29 -11.25 14.38
CA VAL A 153 9.60 -12.28 15.38
C VAL A 153 10.09 -13.57 14.71
N THR A 154 9.45 -14.00 13.63
CA THR A 154 9.87 -15.21 12.89
C THR A 154 11.27 -15.06 12.31
N GLN A 155 11.58 -13.90 11.71
CA GLN A 155 12.91 -13.65 11.15
C GLN A 155 13.98 -13.54 12.24
N TYR A 156 13.66 -12.90 13.37
CA TYR A 156 14.57 -12.83 14.52
C TYR A 156 14.92 -14.23 15.05
N LYS A 157 13.91 -15.10 15.24
CA LYS A 157 14.13 -16.49 15.66
C LYS A 157 14.98 -17.27 14.66
N ALA A 158 14.70 -17.14 13.36
CA ALA A 158 15.48 -17.80 12.32
C ALA A 158 16.95 -17.32 12.28
N GLY A 159 17.18 -16.02 12.52
CA GLY A 159 18.52 -15.45 12.64
C GLY A 159 19.27 -15.98 13.86
N ALA A 160 18.61 -15.98 15.03
CA ALA A 160 19.19 -16.47 16.28
C ALA A 160 19.60 -17.94 16.23
N LEU A 161 18.77 -18.80 15.60
CA LEU A 161 19.09 -20.22 15.40
C LEU A 161 20.33 -20.42 14.50
N LYS A 162 20.53 -19.56 13.49
CA LYS A 162 21.72 -19.63 12.63
C LYS A 162 23.01 -19.26 13.37
N THR A 163 22.96 -18.36 14.35
CA THR A 163 24.13 -17.95 15.14
C THR A 163 24.53 -18.96 16.22
N THR A 164 23.62 -19.81 16.68
CA THR A 164 23.92 -20.85 17.69
C THR A 164 24.46 -22.15 17.07
N THR A 165 24.41 -22.30 15.75
CA THR A 165 24.86 -23.51 15.03
C THR A 165 26.28 -23.36 14.46
N ILE A 166 27.10 -22.47 15.03
CA ILE A 166 28.50 -22.22 14.63
C ILE A 166 29.41 -22.51 15.82
#